data_AF-A0A1I6FV51-F1
#
_entry.id   AF-A0A1I6FV51-F1
#
_cell.length_a   1.000
_cell.length_b   1.000
_cell.length_c   1.000
_cell.angle_alpha   90.00
_cell.angle_beta   90.00
_cell.angle_gamma   90.00
#
_symmetry.space_group_name_H-M   'P 1'
#
loop_
_entity.id
_entity.type
_entity.pdbx_description
1 polymer ?
#
loop_
_entity_poly.entity_id
_entity_poly.type
_entity_poly.pdbx_seq_one_letter_code
_entity_poly.pdbx_strand_id
1 'polypeptide(L)' 'MHIHRIRLERGLSQENFAHELEMHRAYVGSIERAEQTVTLKTLGPLAARLGVDPADLIRPIG' A
#
# COMPACT_ATOMS: atom_id res chain seq x y z
N MET A 1 5.36 6.51 1.36
CA MET A 1 4.54 5.77 0.38
C MET A 1 3.08 6.13 0.59
N HIS A 2 2.28 6.35 -0.46
CA HIS A 2 0.87 6.77 -0.34
C HIS A 2 -0.13 5.65 -0.02
N ILE A 3 0.36 4.45 0.29
CA ILE A 3 -0.50 3.30 0.58
C ILE A 3 -1.48 3.56 1.74
N HIS A 4 -1.05 4.29 2.78
CA HIS A 4 -1.90 4.68 3.90
C HIS A 4 -3.08 5.57 3.47
N ARG A 5 -2.82 6.55 2.59
CA ARG A 5 -3.85 7.46 2.04
C ARG A 5 -4.87 6.67 1.22
N ILE A 6 -4.40 5.79 0.34
CA ILE A 6 -5.27 4.94 -0.49
C ILE A 6 -6.19 4.09 0.39
N ARG A 7 -5.68 3.52 1.49
CA ARG A 7 -6.50 2.76 2.42
C ARG A 7 -7.59 3.63 3.08
N LEU A 8 -7.21 4.82 3.55
CA LEU A 8 -8.15 5.74 4.20
C LEU A 8 -9.23 6.25 3.24
N GLU A 9 -8.88 6.56 2.00
CA GLU A 9 -9.83 6.98 0.94
C GLU A 9 -10.86 5.88 0.63
N ARG A 10 -10.50 4.61 0.83
CA ARG A 10 -11.41 3.45 0.70
C ARG A 10 -12.22 3.15 1.97
N GLY A 11 -11.95 3.84 3.08
CA GLY A 11 -12.63 3.58 4.35
C GLY A 11 -12.32 2.22 4.97
N LEU A 12 -11.17 1.62 4.64
CA LEU A 12 -10.84 0.25 5.05
C LEU A 12 -9.98 0.22 6.34
N SER A 13 -10.25 -0.78 7.19
CA SER A 13 -9.33 -1.17 8.26
C SER A 13 -8.03 -1.74 7.66
N GLN A 14 -6.95 -1.79 8.44
CA GLN A 14 -5.72 -2.46 7.99
C GLN A 14 -5.93 -3.95 7.70
N GLU A 15 -6.87 -4.60 8.41
CA GLU A 15 -7.19 -6.01 8.20
C GLU A 15 -7.92 -6.22 6.88
N ASN A 16 -8.98 -5.45 6.60
CA ASN A 16 -9.72 -5.55 5.35
C ASN A 16 -8.85 -5.18 4.15
N PHE A 17 -8.02 -4.15 4.28
CA PHE A 17 -7.11 -3.75 3.23
C PHE A 17 -6.01 -4.78 2.96
N ALA A 18 -5.48 -5.42 4.00
CA ALA A 18 -4.54 -6.51 3.84
C ALA A 18 -5.18 -7.73 3.18
N HIS A 19 -6.43 -8.03 3.51
CA HIS A 19 -7.21 -9.06 2.84
C HIS A 19 -7.41 -8.76 1.35
N GLU A 20 -7.79 -7.53 0.97
CA GLU A 20 -7.91 -7.10 -0.43
C GLU A 20 -6.58 -7.22 -1.19
N LEU A 21 -5.46 -6.95 -0.53
CA LEU A 21 -4.13 -7.01 -1.12
C LEU A 21 -3.51 -8.41 -1.10
N GLU A 22 -4.18 -9.41 -0.53
CA GLU A 22 -3.65 -10.74 -0.28
C GLU A 22 -2.32 -10.70 0.50
N MET A 23 -2.24 -9.82 1.50
CA MET A 23 -1.06 -9.58 2.33
C MET A 23 -1.35 -9.85 3.80
N HIS A 24 -0.31 -10.13 4.58
CA HIS A 24 -0.46 -10.13 6.04
C HIS A 24 -0.73 -8.71 6.55
N ARG A 25 -1.72 -8.55 7.43
CA ARG A 25 -2.03 -7.28 8.13
C ARG A 25 -0.78 -6.62 8.73
N ALA A 26 0.10 -7.41 9.35
CA ALA A 26 1.34 -6.92 9.94
C ALA A 26 2.29 -6.30 8.89
N TYR A 27 2.36 -6.89 7.69
CA TYR A 27 3.16 -6.37 6.59
C TYR A 27 2.58 -5.09 6.01
N VAL A 28 1.25 -5.01 5.85
CA VAL A 28 0.58 -3.74 5.48
C VAL A 28 0.87 -2.64 6.50
N GLY A 29 0.78 -2.95 7.79
CA GLY A 29 1.07 -2.00 8.86
C GLY A 29 2.53 -1.53 8.86
N SER A 30 3.51 -2.41 8.60
CA SER A 30 4.92 -2.02 8.56
C SER A 30 5.26 -1.14 7.34
N ILE A 31 4.60 -1.35 6.20
CA ILE A 31 4.73 -0.46 5.04
C ILE A 31 4.13 0.92 5.35
N GLU A 32 2.94 0.98 5.96
CA GLU A 32 2.30 2.25 6.33
C GLU A 32 3.15 3.08 7.31
N ARG A 33 3.86 2.43 8.23
CA ARG A 33 4.77 3.07 9.18
C ARG A 33 6.19 3.29 8.64
N ALA A 34 6.45 2.96 7.38
CA ALA A 34 7.78 3.03 6.75
C ALA A 34 8.88 2.17 7.42
N GLU A 35 8.50 1.15 8.18
CA GLU A 35 9.43 0.17 8.78
C GLU A 35 9.93 -0.84 7.74
N GLN A 36 9.14 -1.07 6.68
CA GLN A 36 9.49 -1.92 5.55
C GLN A 36 9.39 -1.12 4.25
N THR A 37 10.45 -1.20 3.44
CA THR A 37 10.48 -0.56 2.11
C THR A 37 9.97 -1.51 1.05
N VAL A 38 9.04 -1.04 0.22
CA VAL A 38 8.59 -1.76 -0.96
C VAL A 38 9.64 -1.64 -2.06
N THR A 39 10.11 -2.78 -2.57
CA THR A 39 11.09 -2.84 -3.68
C THR A 39 10.43 -2.50 -5.01
N LEU A 40 11.20 -2.14 -6.04
CA LEU A 40 10.66 -1.99 -7.40
C LEU A 40 9.95 -3.26 -7.90
N LYS A 41 10.45 -4.44 -7.51
CA LYS A 41 9.85 -5.74 -7.85
C LYS A 41 8.47 -5.93 -7.21
N THR A 42 8.25 -5.40 -6.02
CA THR A 42 6.97 -5.51 -5.29
C THR A 42 6.04 -4.33 -5.54
N LEU A 43 6.55 -3.20 -6.04
CA LEU A 43 5.79 -1.99 -6.34
C LEU A 43 4.75 -2.23 -7.44
N GLY A 44 5.15 -2.82 -8.58
CA GLY A 44 4.26 -3.10 -9.70
C GLY A 44 3.08 -4.00 -9.33
N PRO A 45 3.33 -5.20 -8.75
CA PRO A 45 2.26 -6.08 -8.29
C PRO A 45 1.34 -5.43 -7.24
N LEU A 46 1.88 -4.63 -6.34
CA LEU A 46 1.09 -3.92 -5.34
C LEU A 46 0.19 -2.85 -5.99
N ALA A 47 0.74 -2.05 -6.92
CA ALA A 47 -0.02 -1.06 -7.67
C ALA A 47 -1.14 -1.71 -8.50
N ALA A 48 -0.86 -2.85 -9.13
CA ALA A 48 -1.84 -3.62 -9.88
C ALA A 48 -3.01 -4.12 -8.99
N ARG A 49 -2.71 -4.66 -7.80
CA ARG A 49 -3.76 -5.05 -6.82
C ARG A 49 -4.57 -3.86 -6.31
N LEU A 50 -3.91 -2.71 -6.18
CA LEU A 50 -4.57 -1.46 -5.81
C LEU A 50 -5.31 -0.81 -6.97
N GLY A 51 -5.10 -1.22 -8.22
CA GLY A 51 -5.67 -0.54 -9.39
C GLY A 51 -5.24 0.92 -9.50
N VAL A 52 -4.01 1.24 -9.10
CA VAL A 52 -3.41 2.59 -9.18
C VAL A 52 -2.13 2.57 -10.02
N ASP A 53 -1.65 3.72 -10.45
CA ASP A 53 -0.34 3.81 -11.09
C ASP A 53 0.77 3.58 -10.05
N PRO A 54 1.83 2.80 -10.34
CA PRO A 54 2.96 2.63 -9.43
C PRO A 54 3.57 3.95 -8.94
N ALA A 55 3.55 5.01 -9.77
CA ALA A 55 4.00 6.34 -9.40
C ALA A 55 3.13 6.97 -8.30
N ASP A 56 1.83 6.65 -8.23
CA ASP A 56 0.94 7.17 -7.20
C ASP A 56 1.31 6.66 -5.81
N LEU A 57 2.04 5.53 -5.71
CA LEU A 57 2.53 4.98 -4.45
C LEU A 57 3.78 5.69 -3.93
N ILE A 58 4.60 6.28 -4.80
CA ILE A 58 5.94 6.81 -4.48
C ILE A 58 6.10 8.31 -4.72
N ARG A 59 5.14 8.97 -5.36
CA ARG A 59 5.19 10.43 -5.57
C ARG A 59 5.32 11.13 -4.20
N PRO A 60 6.13 12.18 -4.04
CA PRO A 60 6.11 12.98 -2.83
C PRO A 60 4.73 13.65 -2.65
N ILE A 61 4.27 13.78 -1.40
CA ILE A 61 3.16 14.70 -1.10
C ILE A 61 3.78 16.11 -1.09
N GLY A 62 3.41 16.92 -2.09
CA GLY A 62 3.69 18.35 -2.13
C GLY A 62 2.59 19.14 -1.44
#